data_AF-K1SRD6-F1
#
_entry.id   AF-K1SRD6-F1
#
_cell.length_a   1.000
_cell.length_b   1.000
_cell.length_c   1.000
_cell.angle_alpha   90.00
_cell.angle_beta   90.00
_cell.angle_gamma   90.00
#
_symmetry.space_group_name_H-M   'P 1'
#
loop_
_entity.id
_entity.type
_entity.pdbx_description
1 polymer ?
#
loop_
_entity_poly.entity_id
_entity_poly.type
_entity_poly.pdbx_seq_one_letter_code
_entity_poly.pdbx_strand_id
1 'polypeptide(L)'
;MKSYFLLSNSVITSNELTHNEFAVYTYLLSVYSNIRSKAGHEYKRVRQQTIASHCGIKSTQTVSKITDSLMRKGYITHILAAYRKDNRKGTYTYVLN
;
A
#
# COMPACT_ATOMS: atom_id res chain seq x y z
N MET A 1 -8.90 -13.14 16.70
CA MET A 1 -9.68 -13.51 15.50
C MET A 1 -8.74 -13.45 14.31
N LYS A 2 -8.65 -14.49 13.47
CA LYS A 2 -7.88 -14.41 12.23
C LYS A 2 -8.68 -13.59 11.22
N SER A 3 -8.04 -12.64 10.56
CA SER A 3 -8.63 -11.86 9.46
C SER A 3 -7.97 -12.29 8.17
N TYR A 4 -8.77 -12.50 7.13
CA TYR A 4 -8.31 -12.89 5.81
C TYR A 4 -8.52 -11.74 4.83
N PHE A 5 -7.69 -11.67 3.80
CA PHE A 5 -7.83 -10.75 2.68
C PHE A 5 -7.61 -11.52 1.38
N LEU A 6 -8.17 -11.00 0.28
CA LEU A 6 -8.00 -11.59 -1.04
C LEU A 6 -6.70 -11.09 -1.67
N LEU A 7 -5.98 -12.00 -2.31
CA LEU A 7 -4.78 -11.71 -3.09
C LEU A 7 -4.96 -12.38 -4.45
N SER A 8 -4.82 -11.62 -5.54
CA SER A 8 -4.86 -12.21 -6.88
C SER A 8 -3.70 -13.18 -7.08
N ASN A 9 -3.97 -14.34 -7.67
CA ASN A 9 -2.94 -15.33 -8.00
C ASN A 9 -1.84 -14.76 -8.90
N SER A 10 -2.20 -13.81 -9.77
CA SER A 10 -1.23 -13.15 -10.66
C SER A 10 -0.09 -12.46 -9.91
N VAL A 11 -0.34 -11.96 -8.69
CA VAL A 11 0.65 -11.31 -7.83
C VAL A 11 1.73 -12.29 -7.39
N ILE A 12 1.37 -13.57 -7.27
CA ILE A 12 2.27 -14.66 -6.86
C ILE A 12 2.97 -15.25 -8.08
N THR A 13 2.24 -15.43 -9.19
CA THR A 13 2.75 -16.16 -10.36
C THR A 13 3.55 -15.29 -11.33
N SER A 14 3.37 -13.97 -11.34
CA SER A 14 4.07 -13.08 -12.28
C SER A 14 5.57 -12.94 -11.98
N ASN A 15 6.00 -13.19 -10.74
CA ASN A 15 7.37 -12.96 -10.24
C ASN A 15 7.91 -11.53 -10.52
N GLU A 16 7.02 -10.56 -10.77
CA GLU A 16 7.40 -9.18 -11.10
C GLU A 16 7.76 -8.35 -9.86
N LEU A 17 7.27 -8.75 -8.69
CA LEU A 17 7.47 -8.03 -7.43
C LEU A 17 8.69 -8.55 -6.70
N THR A 18 9.56 -7.63 -6.29
CA THR A 18 10.59 -7.91 -5.28
C THR A 18 9.93 -8.28 -3.95
N HIS A 19 10.69 -8.92 -3.06
CA HIS A 19 10.22 -9.29 -1.72
C HIS A 19 9.58 -8.11 -0.96
N ASN A 20 10.21 -6.93 -1.00
CA ASN A 20 9.70 -5.75 -0.32
C ASN A 20 8.45 -5.15 -0.99
N GLU A 21 8.38 -5.19 -2.33
CA GLU A 21 7.17 -4.75 -3.05
C GLU A 21 5.99 -5.66 -2.73
N PHE A 22 6.21 -6.98 -2.71
CA PHE A 22 5.21 -7.97 -2.33
C PHE A 22 4.73 -7.76 -0.89
N ALA A 23 5.66 -7.59 0.06
CA ALA A 23 5.33 -7.32 1.46
C ALA A 23 4.49 -6.03 1.63
N VAL A 24 4.88 -4.94 0.94
CA VAL A 24 4.12 -3.68 1.01
C VAL A 24 2.74 -3.81 0.39
N TYR A 25 2.61 -4.43 -0.79
CA TYR A 25 1.33 -4.58 -1.47
C TYR A 25 0.36 -5.48 -0.69
N THR A 26 0.83 -6.62 -0.20
CA THR A 26 0.02 -7.53 0.63
C THR A 26 -0.37 -6.88 1.96
N TYR A 27 0.52 -6.11 2.58
CA TYR A 27 0.18 -5.32 3.76
C TYR A 27 -0.94 -4.32 3.45
N LEU A 28 -0.86 -3.58 2.35
CA LEU A 28 -1.90 -2.63 1.94
C LEU A 28 -3.26 -3.33 1.74
N LEU A 29 -3.29 -4.49 1.07
CA LEU A 29 -4.53 -5.28 0.92
C LEU A 29 -5.13 -5.66 2.28
N SER A 30 -4.28 -6.02 3.24
CA SER A 30 -4.70 -6.40 4.59
C SER A 30 -5.23 -5.25 5.46
N VAL A 31 -4.93 -3.99 5.10
CA VAL A 31 -5.39 -2.83 5.88
C VAL A 31 -6.92 -2.74 5.78
N TYR A 32 -7.57 -2.78 6.94
CA TYR A 32 -8.99 -2.44 7.04
C TYR A 32 -9.19 -0.97 6.67
N SER A 33 -10.16 -0.72 5.80
CA SER A 33 -10.59 0.61 5.41
C SER A 33 -12.10 0.68 5.41
N ASN A 34 -12.65 1.69 6.07
CA ASN A 34 -14.08 2.00 6.02
C ASN A 34 -14.47 2.80 4.76
N ILE A 35 -13.52 3.04 3.85
CA ILE A 35 -13.76 3.72 2.59
C ILE A 35 -14.31 2.69 1.60
N ARG A 36 -15.53 2.92 1.09
CA ARG A 36 -16.16 2.04 0.09
C ARG A 36 -15.32 2.02 -1.19
N SER A 37 -15.12 0.84 -1.74
CA SER A 37 -14.54 0.65 -3.07
C SER A 37 -15.37 1.39 -4.12
N LYS A 38 -14.70 1.99 -5.11
CA LYS A 38 -15.33 2.74 -6.19
C LYS A 38 -14.64 2.40 -7.50
N ALA A 39 -15.44 2.14 -8.54
CA ALA A 39 -14.95 1.78 -9.88
C ALA A 39 -13.95 0.59 -9.88
N GLY A 40 -14.17 -0.41 -9.01
CA GLY A 40 -13.30 -1.58 -8.90
C GLY A 40 -12.04 -1.38 -8.04
N HIS A 41 -11.76 -0.16 -7.55
CA HIS A 41 -10.57 0.12 -6.76
C HIS A 41 -10.80 0.04 -5.25
N GLU A 42 -9.81 -0.51 -4.53
CA GLU A 42 -9.78 -0.50 -3.07
C GLU A 42 -8.99 0.71 -2.54
N TYR A 43 -9.54 1.38 -1.53
CA TYR A 43 -8.93 2.55 -0.91
C TYR A 43 -8.36 2.18 0.45
N LYS A 44 -7.04 2.26 0.62
CA LYS A 44 -6.35 1.89 1.86
C LYS A 44 -5.70 3.10 2.49
N ARG A 45 -6.08 3.42 3.73
CA ARG A 45 -5.59 4.61 4.42
C ARG A 45 -4.62 4.24 5.54
N VAL A 46 -3.33 4.49 5.35
CA VAL A 46 -2.27 4.12 6.31
C VAL A 46 -1.07 5.06 6.22
N ARG A 47 -0.30 5.18 7.32
CA ARG A 47 0.94 5.96 7.33
C ARG A 47 2.09 5.14 6.76
N GLN A 48 3.00 5.76 6.01
CA GLN A 48 4.22 5.09 5.53
C GLN A 48 5.09 4.55 6.66
N GLN A 49 5.08 5.21 7.83
CA GLN A 49 5.80 4.71 9.02
C GLN A 49 5.21 3.39 9.53
N THR A 50 3.88 3.24 9.46
CA THR A 50 3.20 1.99 9.83
C THR A 50 3.53 0.88 8.82
N ILE A 51 3.49 1.18 7.51
CA ILE A 51 3.95 0.24 6.48
C ILE A 51 5.39 -0.19 6.76
N ALA A 52 6.28 0.77 7.04
CA ALA A 52 7.69 0.48 7.30
C ALA A 52 7.87 -0.48 8.48
N SER A 53 7.17 -0.22 9.59
CA SER A 53 7.20 -1.08 10.78
C SER A 53 6.69 -2.50 10.51
N HIS A 54 5.58 -2.65 9.79
CA HIS A 54 4.98 -3.98 9.54
C HIS A 54 5.71 -4.78 8.46
N CYS A 55 6.34 -4.10 7.50
CA CYS A 55 7.07 -4.74 6.40
C CYS A 55 8.58 -4.88 6.69
N GLY A 56 9.05 -4.53 7.89
CA GLY A 56 10.48 -4.61 8.23
C GLY A 56 11.39 -3.64 7.46
N ILE A 57 10.85 -2.51 6.99
CA ILE A 57 11.57 -1.53 6.17
C ILE A 57 12.13 -0.43 7.07
N LYS A 58 13.42 -0.12 6.92
CA LYS A 58 14.14 0.81 7.83
C LYS A 58 13.77 2.28 7.68
N SER A 59 13.20 2.71 6.54
CA SER A 59 12.92 4.12 6.29
C SER A 59 11.62 4.33 5.50
N THR A 60 10.94 5.45 5.78
CA THR A 60 9.75 5.86 5.02
C THR A 60 10.09 6.29 3.59
N GLN A 61 11.32 6.75 3.35
CA GLN A 61 11.82 7.05 2.01
C GLN A 61 11.87 5.78 1.15
N THR A 62 12.31 4.66 1.72
CA THR A 62 12.29 3.36 1.02
C THR A 62 10.85 2.92 0.72
N VAL A 63 9.92 3.09 1.67
CA VAL A 63 8.50 2.83 1.43
C VAL A 63 7.98 3.68 0.27
N SER A 64 8.32 4.97 0.21
CA SER A 64 7.92 5.85 -0.90
C SER A 64 8.39 5.31 -2.24
N LYS A 65 9.68 4.93 -2.35
CA LYS A 65 10.24 4.36 -3.59
C LYS A 65 9.54 3.06 -3.99
N ILE A 66 9.20 2.22 -3.02
CA ILE A 66 8.45 0.97 -3.27
C ILE A 66 7.05 1.27 -3.77
N THR A 67 6.33 2.21 -3.15
CA THR A 67 4.97 2.56 -3.59
C THR A 67 4.97 3.22 -4.98
N ASP A 68 6.00 4.00 -5.31
CA ASP A 68 6.18 4.54 -6.67
C ASP A 68 6.47 3.43 -7.68
N SER A 69 7.22 2.39 -7.28
CA SER A 69 7.48 1.21 -8.12
C SER A 69 6.21 0.39 -8.36
N LEU A 70 5.44 0.12 -7.31
CA LEU A 70 4.16 -0.58 -7.39
C LEU A 70 3.16 0.18 -8.29
N MET A 71 3.20 1.51 -8.26
CA MET A 71 2.39 2.35 -9.15
C MET A 71 2.83 2.24 -10.62
N ARG A 72 4.14 2.29 -10.90
CA ARG A 72 4.66 2.03 -12.26
C ARG A 72 4.31 0.63 -12.78
N LYS A 73 4.22 -0.35 -11.89
CA LYS A 73 3.84 -1.74 -12.22
C LYS A 73 2.33 -1.98 -12.25
N GLY A 74 1.51 -0.97 -11.97
CA GLY A 74 0.05 -1.07 -12.08
C GLY A 74 -0.66 -1.74 -10.90
N TYR A 75 0.00 -1.92 -9.75
CA TYR A 75 -0.64 -2.45 -8.52
C TYR A 75 -1.30 -1.34 -7.68
N ILE A 76 -0.81 -0.10 -7.84
CA ILE A 76 -1.37 1.11 -7.22
C ILE A 76 -1.73 2.09 -8.32
N THR A 77 -2.97 2.55 -8.36
CA THR A 77 -3.43 3.53 -9.35
C THR A 77 -3.00 4.94 -8.95
N HIS A 78 -3.23 5.31 -7.68
CA HIS A 78 -2.97 6.65 -7.16
C HIS A 78 -2.60 6.63 -5.68
N ILE A 79 -1.83 7.63 -5.27
CA ILE A 79 -1.50 7.90 -3.86
C ILE A 79 -1.93 9.32 -3.52
N LEU A 80 -2.88 9.45 -2.61
CA LEU A 80 -3.36 10.74 -2.11
C LEU A 80 -2.71 11.03 -0.77
N ALA A 81 -1.84 12.04 -0.73
CA ALA A 81 -1.20 12.47 0.50
C ALA A 81 -2.15 13.35 1.32
N ALA A 82 -2.39 13.01 2.59
CA ALA A 82 -2.96 13.96 3.54
C ALA A 82 -1.81 14.68 4.26
N TYR A 83 -1.81 16.01 4.20
CA TYR A 83 -0.92 16.84 4.99
C TYR A 83 -1.55 17.13 6.35
N ARG A 84 -0.73 17.12 7.40
CA ARG A 84 -1.13 17.56 8.73
C ARG A 84 -1.06 19.10 8.79
N LYS A 85 -1.66 19.70 9.83
CA LYS A 85 -1.62 21.17 10.06
C LYS A 85 -0.19 21.74 10.17
N ASP A 86 0.79 20.91 10.53
CA ASP A 86 2.21 21.24 10.63
C ASP A 86 2.99 21.02 9.31
N ASN A 87 2.29 20.86 8.19
CA ASN A 87 2.85 20.55 6.85
C ASN A 87 3.64 19.23 6.77
N ARG A 88 3.63 18.40 7.81
CA ARG A 88 4.24 17.07 7.76
C ARG A 88 3.33 16.09 7.03
N LYS A 89 3.96 15.20 6.26
CA LYS A 89 3.28 14.08 5.59
C LYS A 89 2.57 13.21 6.63
N GLY A 90 1.24 13.18 6.56
CA GLY A 90 0.38 12.46 7.47
C GLY A 90 0.07 11.05 6.99
N THR A 91 -1.22 10.72 6.96
CA THR A 91 -1.72 9.45 6.46
C THR A 91 -1.91 9.53 4.95
N TYR A 92 -1.54 8.48 4.23
CA TYR A 92 -1.76 8.40 2.79
C TYR A 92 -2.97 7.53 2.50
N THR A 93 -3.70 7.84 1.44
CA THR A 93 -4.69 6.94 0.85
C THR A 93 -4.09 6.34 -0.41
N TYR A 94 -3.92 5.03 -0.42
CA TYR A 94 -3.48 4.24 -1.56
C TYR A 94 -4.71 3.69 -2.28
N VAL A 95 -4.78 3.90 -3.60
CA VAL A 95 -5.82 3.34 -4.46
C VAL A 95 -5.23 2.11 -5.14
N LEU A 96 -5.72 0.93 -4.80
CA LEU A 96 -5.24 -0.34 -5.32
C LEU A 96 -6.06 -0.78 -6.54
N ASN A 97 -5.40 -1.47 -7.48
CA ASN A 97 -6.04 -2.24 -8.54
C ASN A 97 -6.40 -3.65 -8.06
#